data_AF-A0A945CFG3-F1
#
_entry.id   AF-A0A945CFG3-F1
#
_cell.length_a   1.000
_cell.length_b   1.000
_cell.length_c   1.000
_cell.angle_alpha   90.00
_cell.angle_beta   90.00
_cell.angle_gamma   90.00
#
_symmetry.space_group_name_H-M   'P 1'
#
loop_
_entity.id
_entity.type
_entity.pdbx_description
1 polymer ?
#
loop_
_entity_poly.entity_id
_entity_poly.type
_entity_poly.pdbx_seq_one_letter_code
_entity_poly.pdbx_strand_id
1 'polypeptide(L)'
;QPQADVLFANRGDGSFSEATVDASLSSGNSGHTAAVWGDYDGNGAPDLYLTNGLDPFNQGNRFFENQTPGSNFIRVRVRGLGPQQGGGNRDAIGARVRLVDGATGELRAFRQILPGDNATGLIFGGPAGPYNVEVRFPGRVAPVIVSNVNGGDEVTIAEPEP
;
A
#
# COMPACT_ATOMS: atom_id res chain seq x y z
N GLN A 1 -23.05 -12.54 -7.48
CA GLN A 1 -22.69 -13.91 -7.10
C GLN A 1 -21.45 -13.82 -6.22
N PRO A 2 -21.33 -14.59 -5.13
CA PRO A 2 -20.07 -14.67 -4.40
C PRO A 2 -18.98 -15.22 -5.32
N GLN A 3 -17.75 -14.77 -5.13
CA GLN A 3 -16.58 -15.19 -5.89
C GLN A 3 -15.51 -15.67 -4.91
N ALA A 4 -14.58 -16.48 -5.39
CA ALA A 4 -13.37 -16.79 -4.64
C ALA A 4 -12.45 -15.57 -4.59
N ASP A 5 -11.62 -15.49 -3.56
CA ASP A 5 -10.53 -14.52 -3.51
C ASP A 5 -9.52 -14.80 -4.61
N VAL A 6 -9.01 -13.73 -5.22
CA VAL A 6 -7.96 -13.81 -6.23
C VAL A 6 -6.87 -12.82 -5.87
N LEU A 7 -5.62 -13.29 -5.81
CA LEU A 7 -4.46 -12.43 -5.64
C LEU A 7 -3.77 -12.26 -6.99
N PHE A 8 -3.46 -11.02 -7.35
CA PHE A 8 -2.66 -10.69 -8.52
C PHE A 8 -1.31 -10.11 -8.10
N ALA A 9 -0.23 -10.74 -8.56
CA ALA A 9 1.14 -10.25 -8.38
C ALA A 9 1.53 -9.32 -9.53
N ASN A 10 1.95 -8.09 -9.19
CA ASN A 10 2.50 -7.13 -10.13
C ASN A 10 3.86 -7.63 -10.66
N ARG A 11 4.05 -7.67 -11.98
CA ARG A 11 5.30 -8.10 -12.62
C ARG A 11 6.31 -6.97 -12.86
N GLY A 12 5.92 -5.73 -12.54
CA GLY A 12 6.78 -4.56 -12.64
C GLY A 12 6.87 -3.95 -14.04
N ASP A 13 6.26 -4.58 -15.04
CA ASP A 13 6.18 -4.16 -16.46
C ASP A 13 4.77 -3.69 -16.86
N GLY A 14 3.92 -3.40 -15.86
CA GLY A 14 2.51 -3.05 -16.05
C GLY A 14 1.58 -4.25 -16.24
N SER A 15 2.10 -5.49 -16.28
CA SER A 15 1.30 -6.70 -16.28
C SER A 15 1.13 -7.29 -14.87
N PHE A 16 0.12 -8.15 -14.73
CA PHE A 16 -0.19 -8.87 -13.51
C PHE A 16 -0.38 -10.35 -13.82
N SER A 17 0.06 -11.20 -12.90
CA SER A 17 -0.26 -12.63 -12.93
C SER A 17 -1.13 -12.99 -11.74
N GLU A 18 -2.04 -13.93 -11.93
CA GLU A 18 -2.67 -14.59 -10.78
C GLU A 18 -1.61 -15.31 -9.94
N ALA A 19 -1.69 -15.15 -8.62
CA ALA A 19 -0.80 -15.75 -7.63
C ALA A 19 -1.58 -16.40 -6.47
N THR A 20 -2.90 -16.60 -6.63
CA THR A 20 -3.79 -17.09 -5.57
C THR A 20 -3.33 -18.43 -4.99
N VAL A 21 -2.98 -19.39 -5.86
CA VAL A 21 -2.55 -20.73 -5.45
C VAL A 21 -1.14 -20.69 -4.86
N ASP A 22 -0.22 -19.99 -5.52
CA ASP A 22 1.18 -19.87 -5.09
C ASP A 22 1.29 -19.19 -3.72
N ALA A 23 0.42 -18.22 -3.44
CA ALA A 23 0.33 -17.54 -2.14
C ALA A 23 -0.50 -18.30 -1.10
N SER A 24 -1.01 -19.50 -1.41
CA SER A 24 -1.87 -20.29 -0.51
C SER A 24 -3.14 -19.55 -0.05
N LEU A 25 -3.71 -18.71 -0.92
CA LEU A 25 -4.90 -17.89 -0.65
C LEU A 25 -6.20 -18.46 -1.21
N SER A 26 -6.14 -19.59 -1.90
CA SER A 26 -7.31 -20.23 -2.52
C SER A 26 -8.48 -20.35 -1.54
N SER A 27 -9.66 -19.94 -2.00
CA SER A 27 -10.89 -20.04 -1.23
C SER A 27 -12.03 -20.57 -2.10
N GLY A 28 -13.08 -21.07 -1.46
CA GLY A 28 -14.38 -21.17 -2.12
C GLY A 28 -15.00 -19.78 -2.29
N ASN A 29 -16.18 -19.75 -2.92
CA ASN A 29 -17.02 -18.56 -2.95
C ASN A 29 -17.31 -18.05 -1.53
N SER A 30 -17.00 -16.79 -1.25
CA SER A 30 -17.20 -16.23 0.08
C SER A 30 -17.86 -14.85 0.08
N GLY A 31 -18.45 -14.50 1.22
CA GLY A 31 -19.00 -13.19 1.53
C GLY A 31 -17.93 -12.21 2.05
N HIS A 32 -16.95 -11.90 1.21
CA HIS A 32 -15.85 -10.98 1.53
C HIS A 32 -16.33 -9.53 1.70
N THR A 33 -15.82 -8.80 2.68
CA THR A 33 -16.16 -7.38 2.92
C THR A 33 -14.97 -6.44 2.91
N ALA A 34 -13.78 -6.91 3.27
CA ALA A 34 -12.56 -6.12 3.28
C ALA A 34 -11.31 -7.01 3.24
N ALA A 35 -10.23 -6.42 2.73
CA ALA A 35 -8.89 -6.97 2.79
C ALA A 35 -7.94 -5.86 3.26
N VAL A 36 -7.05 -6.16 4.21
CA VAL A 36 -6.06 -5.21 4.71
C VAL A 36 -4.69 -5.86 4.78
N TRP A 37 -3.69 -5.14 4.30
CA TRP A 37 -2.28 -5.49 4.43
C TRP A 37 -1.69 -4.73 5.62
N GLY A 38 -0.88 -5.41 6.43
CA GLY A 38 -0.21 -4.82 7.59
C GLY A 38 1.04 -5.60 7.95
N ASP A 39 1.82 -5.12 8.90
CA ASP A 39 2.98 -5.82 9.44
C ASP A 39 2.65 -6.11 10.91
N TYR A 40 2.00 -7.25 11.15
CA TYR A 40 1.37 -7.54 12.43
C TYR A 40 2.38 -7.97 13.48
N ASP A 41 3.39 -8.74 13.07
CA ASP A 41 4.45 -9.24 13.95
C ASP A 41 5.71 -8.35 13.96
N GLY A 42 5.77 -7.34 13.09
CA GLY A 42 6.88 -6.39 13.00
C GLY A 42 8.11 -6.95 12.29
N ASN A 43 7.98 -8.03 11.53
CA ASN A 43 9.09 -8.68 10.84
C ASN A 43 9.46 -8.01 9.50
N GLY A 44 8.69 -6.99 9.08
CA GLY A 44 8.93 -6.26 7.84
C GLY A 44 8.30 -6.91 6.58
N ALA A 45 7.60 -8.02 6.71
CA ALA A 45 6.85 -8.67 5.66
C ALA A 45 5.35 -8.32 5.79
N PRO A 46 4.67 -7.87 4.72
CA PRO A 46 3.24 -7.57 4.80
C PRO A 46 2.40 -8.85 4.96
N ASP A 47 1.67 -8.94 6.06
CA ASP A 47 0.60 -9.88 6.40
C ASP A 47 -0.74 -9.44 5.80
N LEU A 48 -1.65 -10.39 5.63
CA LEU A 48 -2.98 -10.17 5.06
C LEU A 48 -4.08 -10.60 6.03
N TYR A 49 -5.03 -9.70 6.28
CA TYR A 49 -6.27 -10.03 6.98
C TYR A 49 -7.49 -9.81 6.08
N LEU A 50 -8.35 -10.83 6.02
CA LEU A 50 -9.55 -10.87 5.19
C LEU A 50 -10.80 -11.05 6.06
N THR A 51 -11.81 -10.21 5.84
CA THR A 51 -13.10 -10.34 6.53
C THR A 51 -14.11 -11.06 5.64
N ASN A 52 -14.51 -12.28 6.02
CA ASN A 52 -15.34 -13.19 5.20
C ASN A 52 -16.56 -13.68 5.98
N GLY A 53 -17.24 -12.77 6.65
CA GLY A 53 -18.27 -13.08 7.65
C GLY A 53 -19.72 -13.02 7.17
N LEU A 54 -20.00 -12.78 5.88
CA LEU A 54 -21.39 -12.60 5.43
C LEU A 54 -22.08 -13.92 5.08
N ASP A 55 -23.21 -14.17 5.74
CA ASP A 55 -24.11 -15.28 5.40
C ASP A 55 -24.77 -15.06 4.02
N PRO A 56 -25.08 -16.12 3.26
CA PRO A 56 -24.86 -17.54 3.57
C PRO A 56 -23.46 -18.06 3.19
N PHE A 57 -22.53 -17.19 2.78
CA PHE A 57 -21.20 -17.55 2.28
C PHE A 57 -20.09 -17.27 3.29
N ASN A 58 -20.42 -17.42 4.57
CA ASN A 58 -19.53 -17.15 5.69
C ASN A 58 -18.45 -18.22 5.77
N GLN A 59 -17.19 -17.83 5.61
CA GLN A 59 -16.02 -18.70 5.75
C GLN A 59 -15.18 -18.33 6.98
N GLY A 60 -15.65 -17.37 7.79
CA GLY A 60 -14.88 -16.78 8.88
C GLY A 60 -13.77 -15.85 8.38
N ASN A 61 -13.35 -14.93 9.25
CA ASN A 61 -12.21 -14.08 8.94
C ASN A 61 -10.93 -14.93 8.86
N ARG A 62 -10.04 -14.56 7.94
CA ARG A 62 -8.78 -15.28 7.71
C ARG A 62 -7.60 -14.33 7.89
N PHE A 63 -6.58 -14.80 8.60
CA PHE A 63 -5.32 -14.11 8.80
C PHE A 63 -4.21 -14.94 8.16
N PHE A 64 -3.36 -14.29 7.38
CA PHE A 64 -2.23 -14.90 6.69
C PHE A 64 -0.97 -14.15 7.09
N GLU A 65 -0.08 -14.86 7.78
CA GLU A 65 1.24 -14.37 8.16
C GLU A 65 2.23 -14.60 7.01
N ASN A 66 2.92 -13.55 6.59
CA ASN A 66 3.90 -13.63 5.53
C ASN A 66 5.29 -13.91 6.10
N GLN A 67 5.75 -15.15 5.96
CA GLN A 67 7.05 -15.60 6.48
C GLN A 67 8.17 -15.60 5.43
N THR A 68 8.00 -14.87 4.32
CA THR A 68 8.99 -14.84 3.24
C THR A 68 10.31 -14.19 3.72
N PRO A 69 11.44 -14.93 3.77
CA PRO A 69 12.69 -14.37 4.29
C PRO A 69 13.20 -13.19 3.46
N GLY A 70 13.63 -12.12 4.15
CA GLY A 70 14.15 -10.92 3.49
C GLY A 70 13.09 -10.08 2.77
N SER A 71 11.81 -10.44 2.90
CA SER A 71 10.70 -9.60 2.49
C SER A 71 10.73 -8.31 3.30
N ASN A 72 10.61 -7.20 2.59
CA ASN A 72 10.56 -5.87 3.18
C ASN A 72 9.53 -5.04 2.42
N PHE A 73 8.99 -4.01 3.07
CA PHE A 73 8.18 -2.99 2.41
C PHE A 73 8.69 -1.61 2.73
N ILE A 74 8.32 -0.65 1.87
CA ILE A 74 8.51 0.77 2.13
C ILE A 74 7.22 1.27 2.79
N ARG A 75 7.35 1.92 3.95
CA ARG A 75 6.23 2.60 4.60
C ARG A 75 6.29 4.09 4.28
N VAL A 76 5.24 4.61 3.67
CA VAL A 76 5.12 6.04 3.33
C VAL A 76 4.03 6.69 4.17
N ARG A 77 4.40 7.59 5.08
CA ARG A 77 3.45 8.48 5.75
C ARG A 77 3.40 9.81 5.03
N VAL A 78 2.20 10.33 4.84
CA VAL A 78 2.01 11.64 4.21
C VAL A 78 1.31 12.56 5.18
N ARG A 79 1.72 13.83 5.27
CA ARG A 79 1.07 14.82 6.14
C ARG A 79 0.70 16.02 5.29
N GLY A 80 -0.58 16.37 5.24
CA GLY A 80 -1.00 17.61 4.59
C GLY A 80 -1.01 18.78 5.58
N LEU A 81 -1.31 19.97 5.08
CA LEU A 81 -1.35 21.17 5.93
C LEU A 81 -2.60 21.20 6.81
N GLY A 82 -2.40 21.41 8.11
CA GLY A 82 -3.47 21.65 9.07
C GLY A 82 -3.88 23.13 9.18
N PRO A 83 -4.94 23.45 9.95
CA PRO A 83 -5.45 24.83 10.07
C PRO A 83 -4.42 25.85 10.56
N GLN A 84 -3.49 25.44 11.42
CA GLN A 84 -2.41 26.30 11.92
C GLN A 84 -1.37 26.66 10.85
N GLN A 85 -1.32 25.89 9.76
CA GLN A 85 -0.42 26.08 8.63
C GLN A 85 -1.16 26.61 7.38
N GLY A 86 -2.38 27.13 7.57
CA GLY A 86 -3.22 27.64 6.49
C GLY A 86 -3.88 26.56 5.62
N GLY A 87 -3.89 25.30 6.05
CA GLY A 87 -4.49 24.17 5.33
C GLY A 87 -5.73 23.58 5.98
N GLY A 88 -6.50 22.81 5.20
CA GLY A 88 -7.68 22.08 5.68
C GLY A 88 -7.55 20.56 5.62
N ASN A 89 -6.41 20.03 5.21
CA ASN A 89 -6.25 18.63 4.79
C ASN A 89 -5.06 17.95 5.48
N ARG A 90 -5.05 17.93 6.82
CA ARG A 90 -3.94 17.36 7.62
C ARG A 90 -3.60 15.91 7.27
N ASP A 91 -4.61 15.13 6.86
CA ASP A 91 -4.46 13.71 6.55
C ASP A 91 -4.05 13.48 5.09
N ALA A 92 -3.85 14.56 4.31
CA ALA A 92 -3.48 14.53 2.91
C ALA A 92 -4.44 13.71 2.03
N ILE A 93 -5.73 13.72 2.35
CA ILE A 93 -6.75 13.03 1.57
C ILE A 93 -6.71 13.50 0.12
N GLY A 94 -6.64 12.56 -0.82
CA GLY A 94 -6.49 12.82 -2.24
C GLY A 94 -5.06 12.95 -2.73
N ALA A 95 -4.06 12.95 -1.85
CA ALA A 95 -2.66 12.92 -2.26
C ALA A 95 -2.35 11.61 -3.01
N ARG A 96 -1.56 11.74 -4.07
CA ARG A 96 -1.15 10.64 -4.94
C ARG A 96 0.29 10.30 -4.67
N VAL A 97 0.56 9.04 -4.33
CA VAL A 97 1.88 8.52 -3.98
C VAL A 97 2.32 7.55 -5.06
N ARG A 98 3.46 7.84 -5.69
CA ARG A 98 4.09 7.00 -6.71
C ARG A 98 5.41 6.47 -6.16
N LEU A 99 5.64 5.18 -6.36
CA LEU A 99 6.94 4.57 -6.17
C LEU A 99 7.58 4.39 -7.54
N VAL A 100 8.69 5.08 -7.77
CA VAL A 100 9.40 5.12 -9.06
C VAL A 100 10.78 4.50 -8.87
N ASP A 101 11.20 3.66 -9.80
CA ASP A 101 12.54 3.08 -9.83
C ASP A 101 13.60 4.19 -9.90
N GLY A 102 14.55 4.20 -8.97
CA GLY A 102 15.56 5.25 -8.87
C GLY A 102 16.58 5.24 -10.01
N ALA A 103 16.78 4.09 -10.68
CA ALA A 103 17.72 3.95 -11.77
C ALA A 103 17.06 4.19 -13.13
N THR A 104 15.86 3.64 -13.35
CA THR A 104 15.19 3.68 -14.66
C THR A 104 14.16 4.81 -14.78
N GLY A 105 13.67 5.36 -13.67
CA GLY A 105 12.57 6.32 -13.67
C GLY A 105 11.20 5.69 -13.96
N GLU A 106 11.11 4.36 -13.96
CA GLU A 106 9.88 3.63 -14.26
C GLU A 106 8.93 3.59 -13.06
N LEU A 107 7.63 3.77 -13.28
CA LEU A 107 6.63 3.64 -12.23
C LEU A 107 6.47 2.17 -11.82
N ARG A 108 6.75 1.87 -10.55
CA ARG A 108 6.62 0.51 -10.00
C ARG A 108 5.30 0.30 -9.28
N ALA A 109 4.83 1.31 -8.56
CA ALA A 109 3.58 1.24 -7.83
C ALA A 109 2.94 2.61 -7.62
N PHE A 110 1.63 2.60 -7.39
CA PHE A 110 0.84 3.80 -7.18
C PHE A 110 -0.20 3.56 -6.09
N ARG A 111 -0.39 4.54 -5.21
CA ARG A 111 -1.52 4.62 -4.30
C ARG A 111 -2.06 6.04 -4.23
N GLN A 112 -3.33 6.18 -3.88
CA GLN A 112 -3.93 7.45 -3.51
C GLN A 112 -4.38 7.35 -2.06
N ILE A 113 -4.22 8.42 -1.29
CA ILE A 113 -4.75 8.47 0.07
C ILE A 113 -6.26 8.70 0.01
N LEU A 114 -7.01 7.71 0.47
CA LEU A 114 -8.45 7.80 0.68
C LEU A 114 -8.77 7.96 2.18
N PRO A 115 -10.01 8.34 2.53
CA PRO A 115 -10.45 8.35 3.91
C PRO A 115 -10.21 6.98 4.58
N GLY A 116 -9.42 6.96 5.65
CA GLY A 116 -9.07 5.75 6.40
C GLY A 116 -7.68 5.16 6.10
N ASP A 117 -7.01 5.56 5.02
CA ASP A 117 -5.77 4.88 4.55
C ASP A 117 -4.48 5.32 5.27
N ASN A 118 -4.42 6.54 5.79
CA ASN A 118 -3.15 7.17 6.19
C ASN A 118 -2.79 7.01 7.67
N ALA A 119 -3.64 6.34 8.47
CA ALA A 119 -3.44 6.24 9.92
C ALA A 119 -2.16 5.45 10.28
N THR A 120 -1.81 4.43 9.51
CA THR A 120 -0.64 3.56 9.72
C THR A 120 0.48 3.80 8.72
N GLY A 121 0.22 4.55 7.65
CA GLY A 121 1.11 4.76 6.52
C GLY A 121 0.85 3.77 5.39
N LEU A 122 1.07 4.22 4.15
CA LEU A 122 0.91 3.40 2.96
C LEU A 122 2.05 2.40 2.86
N ILE A 123 1.71 1.14 2.59
CA ILE A 123 2.69 0.06 2.39
C ILE A 123 2.89 -0.17 0.89
N PHE A 124 4.15 -0.15 0.46
CA PHE A 124 4.57 -0.59 -0.86
C PHE A 124 5.47 -1.82 -0.70
N GLY A 125 4.96 -2.99 -1.09
CA GLY A 125 5.81 -4.16 -1.25
C GLY A 125 6.75 -3.95 -2.44
N GLY A 126 8.03 -4.29 -2.30
CA GLY A 126 8.99 -4.11 -3.37
C GLY A 126 10.38 -4.66 -3.03
N PRO A 127 11.19 -4.99 -4.05
CA PRO A 127 12.57 -5.46 -3.86
C PRO A 127 13.49 -4.39 -3.27
N ALA A 128 14.75 -4.75 -3.00
CA ALA A 128 15.80 -3.79 -2.64
C ALA A 128 15.84 -2.63 -3.67
N GLY A 129 15.92 -1.40 -3.16
CA GLY A 129 15.87 -0.18 -3.98
C GLY A 129 17.17 0.08 -4.76
N PRO A 130 17.46 1.36 -5.11
CA PRO A 130 16.80 2.58 -4.63
C PRO A 130 15.54 2.95 -5.43
N TYR A 131 14.59 3.59 -4.77
CA TYR A 131 13.39 4.21 -5.35
C TYR A 131 13.32 5.72 -5.07
N ASN A 132 12.54 6.40 -5.90
CA ASN A 132 12.00 7.72 -5.62
C ASN A 132 10.53 7.58 -5.17
N VAL A 133 10.21 8.13 -4.00
CA VAL A 133 8.83 8.27 -3.52
C VAL A 133 8.34 9.67 -3.88
N GLU A 134 7.37 9.75 -4.78
CA GLU A 134 6.79 11.02 -5.24
C GLU A 134 5.39 11.19 -4.66
N VAL A 135 5.16 12.29 -3.94
CA VAL A 135 3.85 12.64 -3.39
C VAL A 135 3.35 13.92 -4.03
N ARG A 136 2.24 13.83 -4.78
CA ARG A 136 1.53 15.01 -5.28
C ARG A 136 0.28 15.26 -4.43
N PHE A 137 0.31 16.36 -3.69
CA PHE A 137 -0.82 16.82 -2.88
C PHE A 137 -1.92 17.44 -3.77
N PRO A 138 -3.21 17.37 -3.35
CA PRO A 138 -4.29 18.05 -4.06
C PRO A 138 -4.02 19.54 -4.25
N GLY A 139 -4.28 20.07 -5.45
CA GLY A 139 -4.06 21.49 -5.76
C GLY A 139 -2.60 21.89 -6.01
N ARG A 140 -1.62 21.00 -5.79
CA ARG A 140 -0.20 21.25 -6.12
C ARG A 140 0.15 20.71 -7.51
N VAL A 141 0.95 21.48 -8.25
CA VAL A 141 1.43 21.09 -9.59
C VAL A 141 2.57 20.08 -9.50
N ALA A 142 3.60 20.40 -8.70
CA ALA A 142 4.79 19.56 -8.54
C ALA A 142 4.63 18.58 -7.37
N PRO A 143 5.17 17.34 -7.50
CA PRO A 143 5.28 16.44 -6.37
C PRO A 143 6.42 16.85 -5.43
N VAL A 144 6.32 16.44 -4.16
CA VAL A 144 7.48 16.34 -3.25
C VAL A 144 8.12 14.98 -3.48
N ILE A 145 9.45 14.95 -3.65
CA ILE A 145 10.19 13.74 -3.98
C ILE A 145 11.20 13.43 -2.87
N VAL A 146 11.20 12.17 -2.43
CA VAL A 146 12.26 11.62 -1.59
C VAL A 146 12.96 10.53 -2.39
N SER A 147 14.26 10.69 -2.63
CA SER A 147 15.10 9.77 -3.39
C SER A 147 15.87 8.81 -2.49
N ASN A 148 16.44 7.76 -3.09
CA ASN A 148 17.27 6.75 -2.42
C ASN A 148 16.54 5.96 -1.31
N VAL A 149 15.24 5.73 -1.49
CA VAL A 149 14.42 4.93 -0.57
C VAL A 149 14.57 3.45 -0.90
N ASN A 150 14.78 2.59 0.08
CA ASN A 150 14.98 1.15 -0.08
C ASN A 150 13.89 0.36 0.64
N GLY A 151 13.69 -0.90 0.26
CA GLY A 151 12.83 -1.82 1.00
C GLY A 151 13.25 -1.88 2.48
N GLY A 152 12.29 -1.70 3.38
CA GLY A 152 12.50 -1.62 4.83
C GLY A 152 12.47 -0.19 5.37
N ASP A 153 12.59 0.81 4.49
CA ASP A 153 12.56 2.21 4.91
C ASP A 153 11.15 2.69 5.28
N GLU A 154 11.11 3.60 6.25
CA GLU A 154 9.93 4.39 6.58
C GLU A 154 10.21 5.86 6.26
N VAL A 155 9.40 6.45 5.39
CA VAL A 155 9.54 7.85 4.96
C VAL A 155 8.28 8.65 5.31
N THR A 156 8.48 9.87 5.81
CA THR A 156 7.39 10.83 6.04
C THR A 156 7.54 12.02 5.11
N ILE A 157 6.50 12.31 4.33
CA ILE A 157 6.48 13.40 3.35
C ILE A 157 5.37 14.39 3.71
N ALA A 158 5.75 15.63 4.02
CA ALA A 158 4.81 16.68 4.38
C ALA A 158 4.50 17.57 3.17
N GLU A 159 3.27 18.09 3.13
CA GLU A 159 2.89 19.14 2.19
C GLU A 159 3.71 20.40 2.51
N PRO A 160 4.38 21.01 1.52
CA PRO A 160 5.13 22.24 1.73
C PRO A 160 4.19 23.40 2.08
N GLU A 161 4.62 24.27 2.98
CA GLU A 161 3.91 25.53 3.22
C GLU A 161 3.93 26.42 1.96
N PRO A 162 2.94 27.33 1.79
CA PRO A 162 2.84 28.21 0.63
C PRO A 162 4.05 29.11 0.40
#